data_AF-A0A2N2JRV1-F1
#
_entry.id   AF-A0A2N2JRV1-F1
#
_cell.length_a   1.000
_cell.length_b   1.000
_cell.length_c   1.000
_cell.angle_alpha   90.00
_cell.angle_beta   90.00
_cell.angle_gamma   90.00
#
_symmetry.space_group_name_H-M   'P 1'
#
loop_
_entity.id
_entity.type
_entity.pdbx_description
1 polymer ?
#
loop_
_entity_poly.entity_id
_entity_poly.type
_entity_poly.pdbx_seq_one_letter_code
_entity_poly.pdbx_strand_id
1 'polypeptide(L)'
;PCLDMNSACSSFGMQMNYLSMMQPDALPPYVLVVDSETLTKSVDYSNRSIAVLFGDGSSAAIVSTRVPSRAAFVSSTFGSRPSAWEKVGIDWNWRFYQDGNAVQGFAIRKTTEGVRDLKNVYADSAKRFIFIGHQANLGMLTTVCERTGIASENHWYGVDQFGNTGCCGAPAVLSAHWDEIQSGDGMAMSIVGAGLSWAHLMLTIGDEP
;
A
#
# COMPACT_ATOMS: atom_id res chain seq x y z
N PRO A 1 -2.00 9.58 22.47
CA PRO A 1 -1.90 10.61 21.41
C PRO A 1 -2.74 10.16 20.21
N CYS A 2 -3.28 11.10 19.43
CA CYS A 2 -3.99 10.83 18.17
C CYS A 2 -3.53 11.91 17.19
N LEU A 3 -3.13 11.51 15.99
CA LEU A 3 -2.64 12.41 14.96
C LEU A 3 -2.91 11.83 13.57
N ASP A 4 -3.16 12.71 12.63
CA ASP A 4 -3.38 12.34 11.24
C ASP A 4 -2.06 12.38 10.46
N MET A 5 -1.83 11.35 9.66
CA MET A 5 -0.65 11.17 8.83
C MET A 5 -1.07 11.04 7.37
N ASN A 6 -0.77 12.04 6.55
CA ASN A 6 -1.19 12.06 5.15
C ASN A 6 0.00 12.02 4.19
N SER A 7 0.07 10.95 3.40
CA SER A 7 0.91 10.81 2.21
C SER A 7 0.09 10.27 1.02
N ALA A 8 -1.14 10.77 0.89
CA ALA A 8 -2.14 10.30 -0.07
C ALA A 8 -2.26 8.76 -0.03
N CYS A 9 -2.23 8.09 -1.18
CA CYS A 9 -2.36 6.65 -1.27
C CYS A 9 -1.29 5.86 -0.49
N SER A 10 -0.12 6.43 -0.18
CA SER A 10 0.96 5.74 0.55
C SER A 10 0.90 5.92 2.07
N SER A 11 -0.18 6.49 2.61
CA SER A 11 -0.33 6.82 4.04
C SER A 11 -0.14 5.61 4.97
N PHE A 12 -0.76 4.46 4.69
CA PHE A 12 -0.55 3.24 5.49
C PHE A 12 0.94 2.88 5.60
N GLY A 13 1.67 2.94 4.48
CA GLY A 13 3.11 2.68 4.46
C GLY A 13 3.93 3.73 5.20
N MET A 14 3.55 5.00 5.13
CA MET A 14 4.17 6.06 5.93
C MET A 14 3.96 5.83 7.42
N GLN A 15 2.75 5.44 7.83
CA GLN A 15 2.41 5.15 9.22
C GLN A 15 3.22 3.95 9.74
N MET A 16 3.33 2.86 8.96
CA MET A 16 4.14 1.69 9.35
C MET A 16 5.63 2.04 9.47
N ASN A 17 6.18 2.76 8.50
CA ASN A 17 7.57 3.23 8.55
C ASN A 17 7.81 4.17 9.73
N TYR A 18 6.86 5.05 10.04
CA TYR A 18 6.96 5.92 11.21
C TYR A 18 6.99 5.12 12.50
N LEU A 19 6.06 4.17 12.69
CA LEU A 19 6.02 3.33 13.89
C LEU A 19 7.27 2.46 14.03
N SER A 20 7.83 1.93 12.92
CA SER A 20 9.07 1.13 12.98
C SER A 20 10.30 1.93 13.40
N MET A 21 10.27 3.26 13.30
CA MET A 21 11.36 4.15 13.72
C MET A 21 11.20 4.65 15.16
N MET A 22 10.06 4.39 15.81
CA MET A 22 9.79 4.84 17.17
C MET A 22 10.43 3.90 18.20
N GLN A 23 10.84 4.46 19.33
CA GLN A 23 11.25 3.64 20.48
C GLN A 23 10.03 2.91 21.04
N PRO A 24 10.08 1.58 21.25
CA PRO A 24 8.95 0.82 21.78
C PRO A 24 8.43 1.40 23.09
N ASP A 25 9.32 1.83 23.97
CA ASP A 25 8.98 2.39 25.28
C ASP A 25 8.29 3.76 25.25
N ALA A 26 8.33 4.46 24.11
CA ALA A 26 7.64 5.74 23.89
C ALA A 26 6.21 5.58 23.37
N LEU A 27 5.82 4.37 22.93
CA LEU A 27 4.49 4.08 22.38
C LEU A 27 3.62 3.29 23.36
N PRO A 28 2.28 3.41 23.30
CA PRO A 28 1.41 2.48 24.02
C PRO A 28 1.62 1.03 23.53
N PRO A 29 1.26 0.00 24.33
CA PRO A 29 1.44 -1.40 23.95
C PRO A 29 0.76 -1.77 22.63
N TYR A 30 -0.36 -1.12 22.30
CA TYR A 30 -1.07 -1.31 21.04
C TYR A 30 -1.39 0.06 20.44
N VAL A 31 -1.20 0.17 19.13
CA VAL A 31 -1.51 1.37 18.35
C VAL A 31 -2.57 0.99 17.33
N LEU A 32 -3.67 1.74 17.31
CA LEU A 32 -4.67 1.67 16.26
C LEU A 32 -4.23 2.54 15.09
N VAL A 33 -4.20 1.94 13.90
CA VAL A 33 -3.85 2.57 12.64
C VAL A 33 -5.09 2.52 11.76
N VAL A 34 -5.52 3.67 11.25
CA VAL A 34 -6.75 3.81 10.46
C VAL A 34 -6.43 4.56 9.19
N ASP A 35 -6.88 4.01 8.07
CA ASP A 35 -6.85 4.62 6.76
C ASP A 35 -8.28 4.69 6.24
N SER A 36 -8.78 5.90 6.01
CA SER A 36 -10.13 6.12 5.49
C SER A 36 -10.05 7.08 4.31
N GLU A 37 -10.70 6.72 3.21
CA GLU A 37 -10.69 7.51 1.99
C GLU A 37 -12.10 7.65 1.44
N THR A 38 -12.46 8.89 1.12
CA THR A 38 -13.71 9.22 0.42
C THR A 38 -13.40 10.00 -0.87
N LEU A 39 -12.56 9.41 -1.73
CA LEU A 39 -12.06 10.05 -2.94
C LEU A 39 -13.14 10.30 -3.98
N THR A 40 -14.28 9.59 -3.93
CA THR A 40 -15.43 9.85 -4.82
C THR A 40 -15.93 11.29 -4.72
N LYS A 41 -15.78 11.94 -3.55
CA LYS A 41 -16.14 13.35 -3.35
C LYS A 41 -15.29 14.33 -4.15
N SER A 42 -14.12 13.88 -4.60
CA SER A 42 -13.17 14.67 -5.38
C SER A 42 -13.20 14.33 -6.88
N VAL A 43 -14.13 13.50 -7.33
CA VAL A 43 -14.22 13.04 -8.72
C VAL A 43 -14.99 14.03 -9.58
N ASP A 44 -14.39 14.44 -10.71
CA ASP A 44 -15.13 15.08 -11.80
C ASP A 44 -15.80 14.00 -12.65
N TYR A 45 -17.08 13.74 -12.37
CA TYR A 45 -17.87 12.72 -13.07
C TYR A 45 -18.16 13.05 -14.55
N SER A 46 -17.89 14.28 -15.01
CA SER A 46 -17.93 14.61 -16.44
C SER A 46 -16.68 14.14 -17.18
N ASN A 47 -15.58 13.89 -16.46
CA ASN A 47 -14.33 13.40 -17.03
C ASN A 47 -14.26 11.86 -16.98
N ARG A 48 -14.55 11.22 -18.11
CA ARG A 48 -14.55 9.76 -18.24
C ARG A 48 -13.23 9.07 -17.84
N SER A 49 -12.09 9.76 -17.91
CA SER A 49 -10.80 9.15 -17.55
C SER A 49 -10.59 9.03 -16.04
N ILE A 50 -11.39 9.75 -15.25
CA ILE A 50 -11.33 9.79 -13.78
C ILE A 50 -12.58 9.17 -13.16
N ALA A 51 -13.76 9.38 -13.77
CA ALA A 51 -15.06 8.97 -13.25
C ALA A 51 -15.19 7.48 -12.92
N VAL A 52 -14.36 6.63 -13.52
CA VAL A 52 -14.38 5.17 -13.37
C VAL A 52 -13.31 4.63 -12.43
N LEU A 53 -12.44 5.49 -11.89
CA LEU A 53 -11.24 5.04 -11.18
C LEU A 53 -11.47 4.77 -9.69
N PHE A 54 -12.28 5.59 -9.02
CA PHE A 54 -12.27 5.66 -7.56
C PHE A 54 -13.45 4.96 -6.91
N GLY A 55 -13.16 4.35 -5.77
CA GLY A 55 -14.14 3.94 -4.77
C GLY A 55 -13.80 4.58 -3.43
N ASP A 56 -14.71 4.42 -2.47
CA ASP A 56 -14.51 4.84 -1.09
C ASP A 56 -14.30 3.61 -0.20
N GLY A 57 -13.56 3.77 0.89
CA GLY A 57 -13.28 2.67 1.79
C GLY A 57 -12.55 3.07 3.06
N SER A 58 -12.40 2.10 3.95
CA SER A 58 -11.51 2.24 5.10
C SER A 58 -10.92 0.88 5.50
N SER A 59 -9.74 0.93 6.10
CA SER A 59 -9.07 -0.20 6.72
C SER A 59 -8.55 0.22 8.09
N ALA A 60 -8.42 -0.74 9.00
CA ALA A 60 -7.79 -0.52 10.29
C ALA A 60 -6.91 -1.70 10.67
N ALA A 61 -5.82 -1.43 11.36
CA ALA A 61 -4.92 -2.43 11.92
C ALA A 61 -4.56 -2.08 13.37
N ILE A 62 -4.46 -3.11 14.22
CA ILE A 62 -3.86 -2.98 15.54
C ILE A 62 -2.43 -3.48 15.42
N VAL A 63 -1.46 -2.62 15.69
CA VAL A 63 -0.04 -2.95 15.63
C VAL A 63 0.62 -2.73 16.98
N SER A 64 1.74 -3.41 17.19
CA SER A 64 2.53 -3.26 18.40
C SER A 64 4.02 -3.26 18.09
N THR A 65 4.76 -2.39 18.76
CA THR A 65 6.24 -2.41 18.80
C THR A 65 6.77 -3.17 20.02
N ARG A 66 5.89 -3.66 20.91
CA ARG A 66 6.27 -4.30 22.18
C ARG A 66 5.75 -5.72 22.32
N VAL A 67 4.55 -5.99 21.82
CA VAL A 67 3.85 -7.26 21.97
C VAL A 67 4.12 -8.10 20.71
N PRO A 68 4.81 -9.24 20.84
CA PRO A 68 5.03 -10.16 19.73
C PRO A 68 3.71 -10.67 19.13
N SER A 69 3.78 -10.98 17.84
CA SER A 69 2.67 -11.51 17.05
C SER A 69 3.24 -12.42 15.99
N ARG A 70 2.49 -13.47 15.63
CA ARG A 70 2.86 -14.35 14.50
C ARG A 70 2.99 -13.55 13.20
N ALA A 71 2.27 -12.44 13.07
CA ALA A 71 2.33 -11.54 11.92
C ALA A 71 3.13 -10.30 12.29
N ALA A 72 4.31 -10.14 11.69
CA ALA A 72 5.24 -9.06 12.00
C ALA A 72 5.74 -8.34 10.73
N PHE A 73 5.68 -7.00 10.73
CA PHE A 73 6.34 -6.20 9.71
C PHE A 73 7.85 -6.20 9.98
N VAL A 74 8.62 -6.88 9.12
CA VAL A 74 10.09 -7.03 9.25
C VAL A 74 10.87 -6.01 8.42
N SER A 75 10.20 -5.35 7.49
CA SER A 75 10.75 -4.23 6.73
C SER A 75 9.66 -3.22 6.45
N SER A 76 9.99 -1.94 6.58
CA SER A 76 9.13 -0.82 6.24
C SER A 76 10.02 0.31 5.75
N THR A 77 9.76 0.76 4.52
CA THR A 77 10.51 1.86 3.90
C THR A 77 9.54 2.86 3.32
N PHE A 78 9.91 4.13 3.37
CA PHE A 78 9.13 5.23 2.81
C PHE A 78 10.05 6.20 2.06
N GLY A 79 9.60 6.65 0.89
CA GLY A 79 10.32 7.62 0.07
C GLY A 79 9.37 8.60 -0.60
N SER A 80 9.91 9.76 -0.98
CA SER A 80 9.15 10.78 -1.69
C SER A 80 9.98 11.52 -2.73
N ARG A 81 9.28 12.11 -3.70
CA ARG A 81 9.80 13.04 -4.70
C ARG A 81 8.86 14.24 -4.78
N PRO A 82 8.95 15.19 -3.84
CA PRO A 82 8.06 16.34 -3.75
C PRO A 82 8.11 17.25 -4.98
N SER A 83 9.22 17.24 -5.73
CA SER A 83 9.38 18.01 -6.96
C SER A 83 8.43 17.60 -8.09
N ALA A 84 7.69 16.50 -7.95
CA ALA A 84 6.72 16.00 -8.92
C ALA A 84 5.26 16.12 -8.42
N TRP A 85 4.99 16.95 -7.42
CA TRP A 85 3.65 17.12 -6.82
C TRP A 85 2.57 17.49 -7.84
N GLU A 86 2.93 18.26 -8.88
CA GLU A 86 2.02 18.69 -9.95
C GLU A 86 1.54 17.55 -10.86
N LYS A 87 2.08 16.34 -10.72
CA LYS A 87 1.70 15.19 -11.55
C LYS A 87 0.42 14.51 -11.12
N VAL A 88 0.02 14.64 -9.86
CA VAL A 88 -1.23 14.10 -9.33
C VAL A 88 -1.57 14.78 -8.02
N GLY A 89 -2.84 15.12 -7.85
CA GLY A 89 -3.31 15.78 -6.65
C GLY A 89 -4.80 16.09 -6.70
N ILE A 90 -5.24 16.89 -5.74
CA ILE A 90 -6.58 17.47 -5.68
C ILE A 90 -6.39 18.99 -5.74
N ASP A 91 -7.08 19.66 -6.65
CA ASP A 91 -6.99 21.10 -6.83
C ASP A 91 -7.84 21.88 -5.80
N TRP A 92 -7.80 23.20 -5.88
CA TRP A 92 -8.59 24.09 -4.99
C TRP A 92 -10.10 23.99 -5.18
N ASN A 93 -10.56 23.40 -6.30
CA ASN A 93 -11.99 23.13 -6.53
C ASN A 93 -12.40 21.76 -5.99
N TRP A 94 -11.53 21.11 -5.20
CA TRP A 94 -11.71 19.75 -4.70
C TRP A 94 -11.85 18.73 -5.83
N ARG A 95 -11.13 18.91 -6.94
CA ARG A 95 -11.13 17.96 -8.07
C ARG A 95 -9.79 17.24 -8.18
N PHE A 96 -9.86 15.92 -8.26
CA PHE A 96 -8.72 15.08 -8.57
C PHE A 96 -8.21 15.38 -9.98
N TYR A 97 -6.89 15.49 -10.12
CA TYR A 97 -6.22 15.58 -11.41
C TYR A 97 -5.00 14.65 -11.43
N GLN A 98 -4.64 14.17 -12.62
CA GLN A 98 -3.41 13.40 -12.83
C GLN A 98 -2.87 13.54 -14.26
N ASP A 99 -1.55 13.50 -14.38
CA ASP A 99 -0.83 13.20 -15.61
C ASP A 99 -0.67 11.67 -15.70
N GLY A 100 -1.65 11.00 -16.32
CA GLY A 100 -1.75 9.54 -16.31
C GLY A 100 -0.51 8.82 -16.81
N ASN A 101 0.16 9.34 -17.85
CA ASN A 101 1.38 8.74 -18.40
C ASN A 101 2.55 8.84 -17.41
N ALA A 102 2.75 10.02 -16.81
CA ALA A 102 3.80 10.22 -15.83
C ALA A 102 3.57 9.38 -14.55
N VAL A 103 2.33 9.36 -14.06
CA VAL A 103 1.93 8.63 -12.85
C VAL A 103 2.04 7.12 -13.07
N GLN A 104 1.56 6.59 -14.19
CA GLN A 104 1.67 5.16 -14.50
C GLN A 104 3.12 4.72 -14.64
N GLY A 105 3.95 5.49 -15.35
CA GLY A 105 5.38 5.19 -15.47
C GLY A 105 6.11 5.21 -14.12
N PHE A 106 5.77 6.17 -13.25
CA PHE A 106 6.27 6.21 -11.87
C PHE A 106 5.81 4.99 -11.06
N ALA A 107 4.52 4.67 -11.10
CA ALA A 107 3.92 3.57 -10.35
C ALA A 107 4.55 2.22 -10.73
N ILE A 108 4.65 1.91 -12.02
CA ILE A 108 5.29 0.67 -12.49
C ILE A 108 6.74 0.61 -12.03
N ARG A 109 7.51 1.70 -12.24
CA ARG A 109 8.94 1.73 -11.91
C ARG A 109 9.16 1.51 -10.41
N LYS A 110 8.53 2.31 -9.56
CA LYS A 110 8.72 2.24 -8.10
C LYS A 110 8.19 0.95 -7.50
N THR A 111 7.07 0.44 -7.99
CA THR A 111 6.55 -0.84 -7.52
C THR A 111 7.45 -1.99 -7.95
N THR A 112 7.97 -1.97 -9.18
CA THR A 112 8.93 -2.98 -9.65
C THR A 112 10.23 -2.96 -8.85
N GLU A 113 10.79 -1.78 -8.57
CA GLU A 113 11.97 -1.61 -7.72
C GLU A 113 11.74 -2.23 -6.33
N GLY A 114 10.69 -1.80 -5.63
CA GLY A 114 10.40 -2.28 -4.28
C GLY A 114 10.11 -3.78 -4.21
N VAL A 115 9.35 -4.33 -5.16
CA VAL A 115 9.07 -5.77 -5.19
C VAL A 115 10.35 -6.57 -5.44
N ARG A 116 11.26 -6.11 -6.31
CA ARG A 116 12.56 -6.77 -6.53
C ARG A 116 13.40 -6.75 -5.26
N ASP A 117 13.49 -5.61 -4.60
CA ASP A 117 14.29 -5.45 -3.39
C ASP A 117 13.78 -6.37 -2.28
N LEU A 118 12.46 -6.41 -2.06
CA LEU A 118 11.84 -7.32 -1.11
C LEU A 118 12.03 -8.79 -1.51
N LYS A 119 11.84 -9.13 -2.78
CA LYS A 119 11.98 -10.50 -3.28
C LYS A 119 13.41 -11.02 -3.10
N ASN A 120 14.41 -10.19 -3.39
CA ASN A 120 15.83 -10.54 -3.24
C ASN A 120 16.23 -10.90 -1.80
N VAL A 121 15.52 -10.35 -0.80
CA VAL A 121 15.84 -10.57 0.61
C VAL A 121 14.97 -11.67 1.23
N TYR A 122 13.69 -11.73 0.87
CA TYR A 122 12.70 -12.52 1.61
C TYR A 122 12.09 -13.69 0.83
N ALA A 123 12.27 -13.79 -0.48
CA ALA A 123 11.58 -14.82 -1.26
C ALA A 123 12.10 -16.24 -1.01
N ASP A 124 13.41 -16.40 -0.84
CA ASP A 124 14.03 -17.73 -0.64
C ASP A 124 13.64 -18.37 0.70
N SER A 125 13.28 -17.55 1.70
CA SER A 125 12.86 -18.02 3.02
C SER A 125 11.34 -18.14 3.18
N ALA A 126 10.56 -17.55 2.28
CA ALA A 126 9.11 -17.61 2.32
C ALA A 126 8.58 -18.87 1.62
N LYS A 127 7.60 -19.55 2.22
CA LYS A 127 6.87 -20.66 1.56
C LYS A 127 6.03 -20.13 0.40
N ARG A 128 5.41 -18.96 0.60
CA ARG A 128 4.73 -18.19 -0.45
C ARG A 128 5.16 -16.73 -0.34
N PHE A 129 5.54 -16.14 -1.47
CA PHE A 129 5.82 -14.72 -1.57
C PHE A 129 4.64 -14.04 -2.27
N ILE A 130 3.75 -13.47 -1.47
CA ILE A 130 2.50 -12.83 -1.90
C ILE A 130 2.76 -11.35 -2.13
N PHE A 131 2.30 -10.82 -3.25
CA PHE A 131 2.40 -9.42 -3.60
C PHE A 131 1.04 -8.72 -3.52
N ILE A 132 1.01 -7.58 -2.83
CA ILE A 132 -0.14 -6.67 -2.74
C ILE A 132 0.31 -5.26 -3.15
N GLY A 133 -0.13 -4.78 -4.30
CA GLY A 133 0.20 -3.43 -4.75
C GLY A 133 -0.79 -2.36 -4.31
N HIS A 134 -0.48 -1.09 -4.63
CA HIS A 134 -1.49 -0.02 -4.60
C HIS A 134 -2.62 -0.33 -5.59
N GLN A 135 -3.85 -0.40 -5.08
CA GLN A 135 -5.05 -0.78 -5.81
C GLN A 135 -5.57 0.34 -6.73
N ALA A 136 -4.74 0.87 -7.64
CA ALA A 136 -5.13 1.93 -8.58
C ALA A 136 -5.56 1.42 -9.96
N ASN A 137 -4.89 0.39 -10.46
CA ASN A 137 -5.09 -0.10 -11.82
C ASN A 137 -4.57 -1.54 -11.93
N LEU A 138 -5.45 -2.49 -12.30
CA LEU A 138 -5.07 -3.89 -12.39
C LEU A 138 -4.00 -4.16 -13.46
N GLY A 139 -4.11 -3.53 -14.64
CA GLY A 139 -3.13 -3.72 -15.72
C GLY A 139 -1.72 -3.25 -15.34
N MET A 140 -1.62 -2.18 -14.55
CA MET A 140 -0.36 -1.72 -13.96
C MET A 140 0.24 -2.78 -13.02
N LEU A 141 -0.58 -3.35 -12.13
CA LEU A 141 -0.15 -4.40 -11.20
C LEU A 141 0.25 -5.69 -11.92
N THR A 142 -0.50 -6.11 -12.95
CA THR A 142 -0.14 -7.24 -13.82
C THR A 142 1.21 -7.01 -14.48
N THR A 143 1.46 -5.81 -15.02
CA THR A 143 2.76 -5.45 -15.60
C THR A 143 3.90 -5.58 -14.57
N VAL A 144 3.67 -5.18 -13.31
CA VAL A 144 4.66 -5.36 -12.24
C VAL A 144 4.91 -6.84 -11.97
N CYS A 145 3.87 -7.66 -11.90
CA CYS A 145 3.99 -9.11 -11.68
C CYS A 145 4.82 -9.77 -12.78
N GLU A 146 4.55 -9.45 -14.05
CA GLU A 146 5.33 -9.93 -15.20
C GLU A 146 6.82 -9.55 -15.10
N ARG A 147 7.12 -8.30 -14.72
CA ARG A 147 8.51 -7.79 -14.60
C ARG A 147 9.29 -8.33 -13.40
N THR A 148 8.58 -8.90 -12.43
CA THR A 148 9.14 -9.41 -11.16
C THR A 148 9.05 -10.92 -11.06
N GLY A 149 8.37 -11.58 -11.99
CA GLY A 149 8.12 -13.02 -11.97
C GLY A 149 7.28 -13.45 -10.77
N ILE A 150 6.27 -12.65 -10.42
CA ILE A 150 5.25 -13.03 -9.44
C ILE A 150 4.15 -13.79 -10.18
N ALA A 151 3.86 -15.01 -9.72
CA ALA A 151 2.79 -15.82 -10.28
C ALA A 151 1.41 -15.22 -9.94
N SER A 152 0.43 -15.42 -10.80
CA SER A 152 -0.92 -14.83 -10.67
C SER A 152 -1.60 -15.15 -9.35
N GLU A 153 -1.44 -16.37 -8.86
CA GLU A 153 -1.99 -16.89 -7.61
C GLU A 153 -1.36 -16.25 -6.36
N ASN A 154 -0.17 -15.66 -6.52
CA ASN A 154 0.54 -14.94 -5.47
C ASN A 154 0.36 -13.42 -5.59
N HIS A 155 -0.50 -12.93 -6.48
CA HIS A 155 -0.86 -11.53 -6.60
C HIS A 155 -2.27 -11.31 -6.08
N TRP A 156 -2.40 -10.74 -4.88
CA TRP A 156 -3.70 -10.39 -4.31
C TRP A 156 -4.07 -8.96 -4.67
N TYR A 157 -5.31 -8.78 -5.12
CA TYR A 157 -5.86 -7.50 -5.55
C TYR A 157 -7.37 -7.45 -5.27
N GLY A 158 -7.90 -6.24 -5.18
CA GLY A 158 -9.33 -5.95 -5.05
C GLY A 158 -9.78 -4.74 -5.87
N VAL A 159 -8.88 -4.13 -6.66
CA VAL A 159 -9.15 -2.98 -7.52
C VAL A 159 -10.25 -3.26 -8.57
N ASP A 160 -10.44 -4.51 -8.94
CA ASP A 160 -11.49 -4.97 -9.87
C ASP A 160 -12.90 -4.88 -9.26
N GLN A 161 -13.01 -4.98 -7.94
CA GLN A 161 -14.28 -4.91 -7.21
C GLN A 161 -14.54 -3.53 -6.62
N PHE A 162 -13.50 -2.87 -6.10
CA PHE A 162 -13.64 -1.63 -5.31
C PHE A 162 -13.06 -0.39 -5.98
N GLY A 163 -12.38 -0.54 -7.12
CA GLY A 163 -11.62 0.56 -7.73
C GLY A 163 -10.47 1.04 -6.84
N ASN A 164 -10.03 2.27 -7.08
CA ASN A 164 -9.00 2.94 -6.29
C ASN A 164 -9.60 3.55 -5.02
N THR A 165 -9.34 2.91 -3.90
CA THR A 165 -9.76 3.35 -2.56
C THR A 165 -8.64 4.07 -1.79
N GLY A 166 -7.68 4.66 -2.51
CA GLY A 166 -6.61 5.47 -1.90
C GLY A 166 -5.71 4.67 -0.96
N CYS A 167 -5.48 5.19 0.25
CA CYS A 167 -4.57 4.55 1.22
C CYS A 167 -5.10 3.26 1.84
N CYS A 168 -6.42 3.03 1.86
CA CYS A 168 -6.95 1.81 2.46
C CYS A 168 -6.92 0.59 1.51
N GLY A 169 -6.68 0.77 0.21
CA GLY A 169 -6.83 -0.31 -0.77
C GLY A 169 -5.93 -1.52 -0.51
N ALA A 170 -4.62 -1.31 -0.35
CA ALA A 170 -3.69 -2.40 -0.09
C ALA A 170 -3.94 -3.11 1.27
N PRO A 171 -4.10 -2.40 2.40
CA PRO A 171 -4.45 -3.05 3.67
C PRO A 171 -5.85 -3.71 3.66
N ALA A 172 -6.82 -3.19 2.90
CA ALA A 172 -8.12 -3.84 2.73
C ALA A 172 -8.01 -5.19 1.99
N VAL A 173 -7.16 -5.28 0.95
CA VAL A 173 -6.86 -6.55 0.28
C VAL A 173 -6.23 -7.55 1.25
N LEU A 174 -5.25 -7.10 2.04
CA LEU A 174 -4.67 -7.94 3.09
C LEU A 174 -5.73 -8.45 4.08
N SER A 175 -6.63 -7.57 4.52
CA SER A 175 -7.72 -7.94 5.44
C SER A 175 -8.71 -8.92 4.81
N ALA A 176 -9.03 -8.78 3.52
CA ALA A 176 -9.97 -9.64 2.83
C ALA A 176 -9.49 -11.09 2.71
N HIS A 177 -8.17 -11.29 2.64
CA HIS A 177 -7.53 -12.60 2.56
C HIS A 177 -6.94 -13.06 3.90
N TRP A 178 -7.29 -12.42 5.02
CA TRP A 178 -6.62 -12.67 6.31
C TRP A 178 -6.70 -14.14 6.78
N ASP A 179 -7.83 -14.79 6.51
CA ASP A 179 -8.06 -16.19 6.88
C ASP A 179 -7.35 -17.19 5.94
N GLU A 180 -6.83 -16.73 4.79
CA GLU A 180 -6.08 -17.55 3.82
C GLU A 180 -4.56 -17.56 4.11
N ILE A 181 -4.11 -16.74 5.06
CA ILE A 181 -2.71 -16.58 5.44
C ILE A 181 -2.22 -17.81 6.21
N GLN A 182 -1.09 -18.35 5.78
CA GLN A 182 -0.45 -19.54 6.35
C GLN A 182 0.90 -19.21 6.97
N SER A 183 1.36 -20.06 7.90
CA SER A 183 2.70 -19.93 8.46
C SER A 183 3.78 -20.13 7.39
N GLY A 184 4.77 -19.23 7.39
CA GLY A 184 5.85 -19.15 6.42
C GLY A 184 5.52 -18.26 5.22
N ASP A 185 4.32 -17.67 5.16
CA ASP A 185 4.01 -16.67 4.14
C ASP A 185 4.80 -15.38 4.36
N GLY A 186 5.20 -14.78 3.25
CA GLY A 186 5.74 -13.44 3.19
C GLY A 186 4.88 -12.57 2.29
N MET A 187 4.35 -11.47 2.82
CA MET A 187 3.51 -10.54 2.07
C MET A 187 4.26 -9.23 1.83
N ALA A 188 4.63 -9.04 0.57
CA ALA A 188 5.25 -7.82 0.07
C ALA A 188 4.17 -6.82 -0.35
N MET A 189 4.13 -5.68 0.33
CA MET A 189 3.27 -4.57 -0.05
C MET A 189 4.09 -3.48 -0.72
N SER A 190 3.65 -3.00 -1.88
CA SER A 190 4.26 -1.82 -2.51
C SER A 190 3.19 -0.80 -2.89
N ILE A 191 3.24 0.34 -2.23
CA ILE A 191 2.23 1.39 -2.32
C ILE A 191 2.85 2.64 -2.92
N VAL A 192 2.14 3.30 -3.83
CA VAL A 192 2.56 4.53 -4.50
C VAL A 192 1.44 5.55 -4.45
N GLY A 193 1.76 6.84 -4.39
CA GLY A 193 0.74 7.89 -4.25
C GLY A 193 1.22 9.27 -4.66
N ALA A 194 0.35 10.26 -4.48
CA ALA A 194 0.67 11.66 -4.69
C ALA A 194 1.77 12.15 -3.74
N GLY A 195 2.47 13.21 -4.15
CA GLY A 195 3.69 13.67 -3.50
C GLY A 195 4.78 14.03 -4.52
N LEU A 196 5.25 13.13 -5.40
CA LEU A 196 4.97 11.69 -5.46
C LEU A 196 5.58 10.98 -4.26
N SER A 197 4.96 9.91 -3.80
CA SER A 197 5.37 9.14 -2.63
C SER A 197 5.29 7.65 -2.90
N TRP A 198 6.06 6.86 -2.15
CA TRP A 198 6.00 5.41 -2.20
C TRP A 198 6.43 4.79 -0.87
N ALA A 199 5.93 3.59 -0.62
CA ALA A 199 6.29 2.78 0.52
C ALA A 199 6.41 1.30 0.12
N HIS A 200 7.36 0.60 0.72
CA HIS A 200 7.51 -0.85 0.56
C HIS A 200 7.55 -1.49 1.95
N LEU A 201 6.68 -2.48 2.16
CA LEU A 201 6.53 -3.18 3.43
C LEU A 201 6.69 -4.68 3.22
N MET A 202 7.30 -5.35 4.19
CA MET A 202 7.35 -6.80 4.24
C MET A 202 6.72 -7.27 5.55
N LEU A 203 5.63 -8.05 5.42
CA LEU A 203 4.97 -8.74 6.52
C LEU A 203 5.32 -10.23 6.44
N THR A 204 5.79 -10.82 7.53
CA THR A 204 6.10 -12.25 7.61
C THR A 204 5.19 -12.93 8.62
N ILE A 205 4.88 -14.20 8.37
CA ILE A 205 4.01 -15.01 9.21
C ILE A 205 4.80 -16.17 9.81
N GLY A 206 4.96 -16.17 11.13
CA GLY A 206 5.57 -17.26 11.89
C GLY A 206 4.58 -18.38 12.25
N ASP A 207 5.12 -19.46 12.83
CA ASP A 207 4.36 -20.62 13.28
C ASP A 207 3.54 -20.34 14.55
N GLU A 208 4.05 -19.50 15.48
CA GLU A 208 3.37 -19.03 16.70
C GLU A 208 3.79 -17.57 17.04
N PRO A 209 3.04 -16.84 17.90
CA PRO A 209 3.38 -15.49 18.35
C PRO A 209 4.67 -15.37 19.16
#